data_AF-A0AAE3W7I7-F1
#
_entry.id   AF-A0AAE3W7I7-F1
#
_cell.length_a   1.000
_cell.length_b   1.000
_cell.length_c   1.000
_cell.angle_alpha   90.00
_cell.angle_beta   90.00
_cell.angle_gamma   90.00
#
_symmetry.space_group_name_H-M   'P 1'
#
loop_
_entity.id
_entity.type
_entity.pdbx_description
1 polymer ?
#
loop_
_entity_poly.entity_id
_entity_poly.type
_entity_poly.pdbx_seq_one_letter_code
_entity_poly.pdbx_strand_id
1 'polypeptide(L)' 'MITAGTVHRDGERVFRDVRDATRAVAVELDDDYARLVIEVADPPATADLIERGRRRPTSRREDARRTRA' A
#
# COMPACT_ATOMS: atom_id res chain seq x y z
N MET A 1 9.85 10.67 -10.59
CA MET A 1 8.92 9.84 -11.39
C MET A 1 9.26 8.39 -11.10
N ILE A 2 8.33 7.64 -10.49
CA ILE A 2 8.47 6.19 -10.31
C ILE A 2 7.76 5.59 -11.53
N THR A 3 8.48 4.88 -12.39
CA THR A 3 7.94 4.32 -13.62
C THR A 3 7.90 2.80 -13.48
N ALA A 4 6.71 2.23 -13.32
CA ALA A 4 6.53 0.79 -13.42
C ALA A 4 5.38 0.43 -14.35
N GLY A 5 5.46 -0.78 -14.91
CA GLY A 5 4.43 -1.31 -15.78
C GLY A 5 3.19 -1.73 -15.00
N THR A 6 2.01 -1.40 -15.53
CA THR A 6 0.73 -1.95 -15.08
C THR A 6 0.54 -3.34 -15.71
N VAL A 7 0.38 -4.36 -14.89
CA VAL A 7 0.01 -5.71 -15.35
C VAL A 7 -1.42 -5.98 -14.93
N HIS A 8 -2.26 -6.43 -15.87
CA HIS A 8 -3.60 -6.90 -15.56
C HIS A 8 -3.52 -8.42 -15.31
N ARG A 9 -3.95 -8.90 -14.14
CA ARG A 9 -4.12 -10.32 -13.84
C ARG A 9 -5.57 -10.55 -13.46
N ASP A 10 -6.22 -11.49 -14.14
CA ASP A 10 -7.61 -11.90 -13.86
C ASP A 10 -8.65 -10.75 -13.88
N GLY A 11 -8.39 -9.69 -14.65
CA GLY A 11 -9.25 -8.50 -14.74
C GLY A 11 -8.91 -7.39 -13.74
N GLU A 12 -7.97 -7.63 -12.83
CA GLU A 12 -7.56 -6.68 -11.79
C GLU A 12 -6.27 -5.92 -12.18
N ARG A 13 -6.20 -4.63 -11.82
CA ARG A 13 -5.01 -3.80 -12.06
C ARG A 13 -3.97 -4.04 -10.97
N VAL A 14 -2.82 -4.57 -11.35
CA VAL A 14 -1.66 -4.78 -10.47
C VAL A 14 -0.50 -3.90 -10.93
N PHE A 15 0.06 -3.12 -10.00
CA PHE A 15 1.30 -2.37 -10.26
C PHE A 15 2.51 -3.22 -9.85
N ARG A 16 3.48 -3.38 -10.76
CA ARG A 16 4.69 -4.17 -10.47
C ARG A 16 5.96 -3.47 -10.93
N ASP A 17 6.83 -3.14 -9.99
CA ASP A 17 8.23 -2.75 -10.22
C ASP A 17 9.18 -3.67 -9.44
N VAL A 18 9.47 -4.86 -10.00
CA VAL A 18 10.28 -5.88 -9.32
C VAL A 18 11.19 -6.60 -10.30
N ARG A 19 12.50 -6.56 -10.03
CA ARG A 19 13.55 -7.34 -10.71
C ARG A 19 13.85 -8.63 -9.94
N ASP A 20 13.89 -8.57 -8.61
CA ASP A 20 14.10 -9.72 -7.72
C ASP A 20 12.87 -9.98 -6.84
N ALA A 21 12.22 -11.13 -7.05
CA ALA A 21 11.01 -11.50 -6.31
C ALA A 21 11.24 -11.71 -4.82
N THR A 22 12.46 -12.06 -4.39
CA THR A 22 12.80 -12.23 -2.97
C THR A 22 12.86 -10.92 -2.21
N ARG A 23 12.93 -9.80 -2.94
CA ARG A 23 12.97 -8.43 -2.45
C ARG A 23 11.62 -7.72 -2.57
N ALA A 24 10.57 -8.44 -2.92
CA ALA A 24 9.27 -7.84 -3.16
C ALA A 24 8.46 -7.68 -1.87
N VAL A 25 7.78 -6.54 -1.74
CA VAL A 25 6.65 -6.35 -0.82
C VAL A 25 5.39 -6.19 -1.66
N ALA A 26 4.37 -6.98 -1.33
CA ALA A 26 3.04 -6.88 -1.92
C ALA A 26 2.07 -6.26 -0.91
N VAL A 27 1.33 -5.25 -1.35
CA VAL A 27 0.30 -4.57 -0.57
C VAL A 27 -1.02 -4.70 -1.30
N GLU A 28 -2.02 -5.24 -0.62
CA GLU A 28 -3.39 -5.29 -1.13
C GLU A 28 -4.07 -3.94 -0.90
N LEU A 29 -4.84 -3.50 -1.90
CA LEU A 29 -5.46 -2.19 -1.94
C LEU A 29 -6.96 -2.36 -2.20
N ASP A 30 -7.78 -1.54 -1.54
CA ASP A 30 -9.24 -1.53 -1.69
C ASP A 30 -9.71 -0.44 -2.69
N ASP A 31 -8.89 -0.09 -3.68
CA ASP A 31 -9.13 1.01 -4.64
C ASP A 31 -9.06 0.48 -6.08
N ASP A 32 -8.94 1.38 -7.05
CA ASP A 32 -8.78 1.15 -8.49
C ASP A 32 -7.75 0.06 -8.86
N TYR A 33 -6.75 -0.14 -8.00
CA TYR A 33 -5.76 -1.19 -8.10
C TYR A 33 -6.02 -2.23 -7.02
N ALA A 34 -5.95 -3.50 -7.38
CA ALA A 34 -6.10 -4.58 -6.40
C ALA A 34 -4.82 -4.82 -5.59
N ARG A 35 -3.65 -4.53 -6.18
CA ARG A 35 -2.36 -4.82 -5.55
C ARG A 35 -1.22 -3.93 -6.04
N LEU A 36 -0.40 -3.48 -5.09
CA LEU A 36 0.88 -2.83 -5.31
C LEU A 36 2.03 -3.79 -4.97
N VAL A 37 2.91 -4.08 -5.93
CA VAL A 37 4.09 -4.92 -5.72
C VAL A 37 5.35 -4.12 -6.04
N ILE A 38 6.21 -3.92 -5.05
CA ILE A 38 7.43 -3.10 -5.15
C ILE A 38 8.65 -3.85 -4.66
N GLU A 39 9.80 -3.64 -5.29
CA GLU A 39 11.09 -4.12 -4.80
C GLU A 39 11.65 -3.18 -3.72
N VAL A 40 12.15 -3.77 -2.64
CA VAL A 40 12.71 -3.06 -1.48
C VAL A 40 14.00 -3.73 -1.01
N ALA A 41 14.86 -2.99 -0.32
CA ALA A 41 16.12 -3.52 0.17
C ALA A 41 15.94 -4.57 1.28
N ASP A 42 14.96 -4.37 2.16
CA ASP A 42 14.64 -5.24 3.29
C ASP A 42 13.11 -5.42 3.36
N PRO A 43 12.57 -6.54 2.82
CA PRO A 43 11.13 -6.77 2.78
C PRO A 43 10.49 -6.86 4.18
N PRO A 44 11.02 -7.63 5.14
CA PRO A 44 10.47 -7.67 6.50
C PRO A 44 10.42 -6.28 7.16
N ALA A 45 11.51 -5.51 7.14
CA ALA A 45 11.54 -4.21 7.79
C ALA A 45 10.59 -3.19 7.14
N THR A 46 10.42 -3.27 5.82
CA THR A 46 9.53 -2.37 5.07
C THR A 46 8.07 -2.71 5.32
N ALA A 47 7.70 -4.00 5.35
CA ALA A 47 6.36 -4.44 5.69
C ALA A 47 5.95 -3.95 7.09
N ASP A 48 6.85 -4.12 8.07
CA ASP A 48 6.64 -3.63 9.42
C ASP A 48 6.42 -2.11 9.48
N LEU A 49 7.16 -1.34 8.65
CA LEU A 49 6.99 0.11 8.57
C LEU A 49 5.62 0.51 8.02
N ILE A 50 5.16 -0.18 6.97
CA ILE A 50 3.85 0.02 6.37
C ILE A 50 2.75 -0.28 7.39
N GLU A 51 2.84 -1.41 8.09
CA GLU A 51 1.87 -1.81 9.12
C GLU A 51 1.79 -0.81 10.28
N ARG A 52 2.93 -0.28 10.73
CA ARG A 52 2.96 0.80 11.74
C ARG A 52 2.33 2.09 11.22
N GLY A 53 2.55 2.44 9.95
CA GLY A 53 1.96 3.62 9.32
C GLY A 53 0.44 3.52 9.13
N ARG A 54 -0.07 2.30 8.87
CA ARG A 54 -1.52 2.03 8.75
C ARG A 54 -2.23 2.21 10.09
N ARG A 55 -1.55 1.98 11.22
CA ARG A 55 -2.04 2.25 12.58
C ARG A 55 -2.02 3.74 12.97
N ARG A 56 -2.20 4.66 12.02
CA ARG A 56 -2.59 6.02 12.37
C ARG A 56 -3.99 5.93 13.00
N PRO A 57 -4.23 6.52 14.20
CA PRO A 57 -5.60 6.70 14.64
C PRO A 57 -6.31 7.53 13.57
N THR A 58 -7.38 6.98 13.03
CA THR A 58 -8.36 7.68 12.20
C THR A 58 -9.06 8.75 13.04
N SER A 59 -8.34 9.81 13.43
CA SER A 59 -8.91 10.94 14.16
C SER A 59 -8.25 12.25 13.74
N ARG A 60 -8.61 12.71 12.53
CA ARG A 60 -8.55 14.15 12.21
C ARG A 60 -9.79 14.65 11.46
N ARG A 61 -10.81 13.82 11.25
CA ARG A 61 -12.04 14.26 10.56
C ARG A 61 -13.37 13.97 11.27
N GLU A 62 -13.40 13.20 12.37
CA GLU A 62 -14.66 12.92 13.10
C GLU A 62 -14.81 13.62 14.47
N ASP A 63 -13.74 14.02 15.16
CA ASP A 63 -13.87 14.68 16.48
C ASP A 63 -14.49 16.08 16.42
N ALA A 64 -14.50 16.71 15.25
CA ALA A 64 -15.09 18.05 15.07
C ALA A 64 -16.62 18.07 15.11
N ARG A 65 -17.31 16.91 15.09
CA ARG A 65 -18.79 16.86 15.18
C ARG A 65 -19.34 16.60 16.58
N ARG A 66 -18.50 16.31 17.59
CA ARG A 66 -18.98 15.92 18.92
C ARG A 66 -19.01 17.05 19.97
N THR A 67 -18.62 18.28 19.61
CA THR A 67 -18.66 19.45 20.52
C THR A 67 -19.84 20.40 20.25
N ARG A 68 -20.94 19.88 19.70
CA ARG A 68 -22.25 20.53 19.74
C ARG A 68 -23.29 19.52 20.24
N ALA A 69 -23.36 19.36 21.54
CA ALA A 69 -24.52 18.89 22.28
C ALA A 69 -24.52 19.57 23.64
#